data_AF-A0A5N6XA37-F1
#
_entry.id   AF-A0A5N6XA37-F1
#
_cell.length_a   1.000
_cell.length_b   1.000
_cell.length_c   1.000
_cell.angle_alpha   90.00
_cell.angle_beta   90.00
_cell.angle_gamma   90.00
#
_symmetry.space_group_name_H-M   'P 1'
#
loop_
_entity.id
_entity.type
_entity.pdbx_description
1 polymer ?
#
loop_
_entity_poly.entity_id
_entity_poly.type
_entity_poly.pdbx_seq_one_letter_code
_entity_poly.pdbx_strand_id
1 'polypeptide(L)'
;MWEYYEGKSVLDTVNKFYDTKCLVVLDGDILLPNLGLLQSELDMIRDEVHIIIHAASYINLGSALKRVSDPIIGGSEMMANLALTCKRLNRFIYVFSAYSTAHLYPRSPDPDVKINEEIYEPERQSYVLDELNEHYFSVRAAEKKLLIVRPGVIEPAQHFPFPGYNMPMSSPITMAVAAFALALTREVRIATKMDDPDSRVTIDEVPVDVVADRLLCHLAMGTSGCIHAVSGVRSRLKFGKLSNSLMKLRRIPASFNFSEDKTSAMFQKLSEEEQQDLQLFTQIDISEIFSLKRKPSALP
;
A
#
# COMPACT_ATOMS: atom_id res chain seq x y z
N MET A 1 30.95 21.63 3.24
CA MET A 1 31.33 20.44 2.46
C MET A 1 30.89 19.24 3.28
N TRP A 2 29.85 18.51 2.86
CA TRP A 2 29.55 17.19 3.44
C TRP A 2 30.60 16.25 2.86
N GLU A 3 31.79 16.28 3.45
CA GLU A 3 32.82 15.30 3.15
C GLU A 3 32.22 13.91 3.39
N TYR A 4 32.41 13.05 2.40
CA TYR A 4 32.04 11.65 2.46
C TYR A 4 32.38 11.08 3.85
N TYR A 5 31.44 10.32 4.43
CA TYR A 5 31.58 9.59 5.70
C TYR A 5 32.59 8.43 5.56
N GLU A 6 33.78 8.68 5.03
CA GLU A 6 34.89 7.74 5.08
C GLU A 6 35.33 7.61 6.54
N GLY A 7 34.99 6.48 7.17
CA GLY A 7 35.50 6.09 8.49
C GLY A 7 34.58 6.29 9.70
N LYS A 8 33.32 6.70 9.54
CA LYS A 8 32.32 6.75 10.64
C LYS A 8 31.32 5.61 10.53
N SER A 9 30.90 5.06 11.67
CA SER A 9 29.92 3.96 11.70
C SER A 9 28.56 4.44 11.18
N VAL A 10 27.90 3.65 10.34
CA VAL A 10 26.50 3.88 9.91
C VAL A 10 25.59 4.13 11.12
N LEU A 11 25.85 3.42 12.22
CA LEU A 11 25.10 3.54 13.46
C LEU A 11 25.21 4.93 14.09
N ASP A 12 26.39 5.57 14.03
CA ASP A 12 26.60 6.92 14.59
C ASP A 12 25.80 7.96 13.80
N THR A 13 25.70 7.79 12.49
CA THR A 13 24.91 8.67 11.61
C THR A 13 23.41 8.49 11.86
N VAL A 14 22.95 7.24 11.95
CA VAL A 14 21.54 6.92 12.25
C VAL A 14 21.15 7.45 13.63
N ASN A 15 22.01 7.30 14.64
CA ASN A 15 21.76 7.78 16.00
C ASN A 15 21.52 9.30 16.09
N LYS A 16 22.12 10.09 15.20
CA LYS A 16 21.84 11.54 15.14
C LYS A 16 20.42 11.87 14.71
N PHE A 17 19.81 11.04 13.84
CA PHE A 17 18.43 11.23 13.42
C PHE A 17 17.43 10.87 14.53
N TYR A 18 17.84 10.13 15.55
CA TYR A 18 17.03 9.86 16.74
C TYR A 18 17.13 10.96 17.82
N ASP A 19 18.02 11.96 17.68
CA ASP A 19 18.12 13.07 18.65
C ASP A 19 16.97 14.07 18.46
N THR A 20 15.97 14.01 19.34
CA THR A 20 14.76 14.85 19.29
C THR A 20 14.96 16.26 19.84
N LYS A 21 16.18 16.63 20.27
CA LYS A 21 16.46 17.93 20.90
C LYS A 21 16.39 19.13 19.96
N CYS A 22 16.17 18.92 18.66
CA CYS A 22 15.99 19.98 17.69
C CYS A 22 14.83 19.66 16.73
N LEU A 23 13.61 20.04 17.11
CA LEU A 23 12.42 19.94 16.28
C LEU A 23 11.89 21.34 15.94
N VAL A 24 11.75 21.62 14.66
CA VAL A 24 11.04 22.80 14.14
C VAL A 24 9.83 22.31 13.37
N VAL A 25 8.65 22.76 13.77
CA VAL A 25 7.38 22.42 13.11
C VAL A 25 6.96 23.60 12.24
N LEU A 26 6.66 23.32 10.98
CA LEU A 26 6.13 24.29 10.02
C LEU A 26 4.70 23.87 9.67
N ASP A 27 3.77 24.81 9.71
CA ASP A 27 2.37 24.57 9.37
C ASP A 27 2.16 24.76 7.86
N GLY A 28 2.05 23.65 7.14
CA GLY A 28 2.00 23.66 5.68
C GLY A 28 1.23 22.48 5.10
N ASP A 29 0.88 22.62 3.83
CA ASP A 29 0.16 21.62 3.03
C ASP A 29 0.83 21.48 1.66
N ILE A 30 1.26 20.27 1.33
CA ILE A 30 1.90 19.94 0.05
C ILE A 30 1.03 20.22 -1.18
N LEU A 31 -0.26 20.46 -0.99
CA LEU A 31 -1.21 20.78 -2.06
C LEU A 31 -1.34 22.29 -2.31
N LEU A 32 -0.83 23.13 -1.42
CA LEU A 32 -0.90 24.57 -1.55
C LEU A 32 0.34 25.13 -2.26
N PRO A 33 0.21 26.27 -2.97
CA PRO A 33 1.36 26.98 -3.50
C PRO A 33 2.39 27.23 -2.41
N ASN A 34 3.66 26.97 -2.72
CA ASN A 34 4.77 27.07 -1.77
C ASN A 34 4.56 26.29 -0.47
N LEU A 35 3.82 25.18 -0.54
CA LEU A 35 3.48 24.33 0.59
C LEU A 35 2.64 25.04 1.68
N GLY A 36 2.03 26.19 1.36
CA GLY A 36 1.33 27.03 2.35
C GLY A 36 2.27 27.75 3.35
N LEU A 37 3.58 27.71 3.13
CA LEU A 37 4.58 28.27 4.05
C LEU A 37 4.83 29.76 3.82
N LEU A 38 5.30 30.44 4.86
CA LEU A 38 5.77 31.82 4.78
C LEU A 38 7.08 31.90 3.99
N GLN A 39 7.31 33.06 3.37
CA GLN A 39 8.53 33.28 2.59
C GLN A 39 9.81 33.09 3.43
N SER A 40 9.80 33.53 4.68
CA SER A 40 10.91 33.35 5.63
C SER A 40 11.20 31.87 5.94
N GLU A 41 10.17 31.02 5.99
CA GLU A 41 10.31 29.58 6.23
C GLU A 41 10.87 28.88 5.00
N LEU A 42 10.39 29.26 3.81
CA LEU A 42 10.93 28.76 2.55
C LEU A 42 12.40 29.14 2.36
N ASP A 43 12.76 30.38 2.72
CA ASP A 43 14.14 30.85 2.61
C ASP A 43 15.05 30.12 3.59
N MET A 44 14.58 29.86 4.82
CA MET A 44 15.27 28.99 5.77
C MET A 44 15.46 27.58 5.19
N ILE A 45 14.41 26.98 4.61
CA ILE A 45 14.50 25.65 3.99
C ILE A 45 15.54 25.65 2.86
N ARG A 46 15.43 26.60 1.92
CA ARG A 46 16.31 26.72 0.75
C ARG A 46 17.76 26.92 1.16
N ASP A 47 17.98 27.69 2.22
CA ASP A 47 19.31 28.04 2.66
C ASP A 47 19.92 26.94 3.51
N GLU A 48 19.18 26.29 4.41
CA GLU A 48 19.75 25.44 5.47
C GLU A 48 19.56 23.93 5.29
N VAL A 49 18.58 23.50 4.49
CA VAL A 49 18.26 22.07 4.38
C VAL A 49 19.26 21.32 3.51
N HIS A 50 19.71 20.18 4.04
CA HIS A 50 20.64 19.28 3.37
C HIS A 50 19.97 17.99 2.91
N ILE A 51 18.93 17.55 3.62
CA ILE A 51 18.23 16.28 3.37
C ILE A 51 16.75 16.57 3.41
N ILE A 52 16.04 16.13 2.37
CA ILE A 52 14.58 16.14 2.32
C ILE A 52 14.10 14.70 2.25
N ILE A 53 13.20 14.31 3.16
CA ILE A 53 12.51 13.02 3.14
C ILE A 53 11.04 13.29 2.83
N HIS A 54 10.64 13.08 1.58
CA HIS A 54 9.26 13.20 1.15
C HIS A 54 8.54 11.86 1.33
N ALA A 55 7.85 11.71 2.46
CA ALA A 55 7.02 10.55 2.79
C ALA A 55 5.51 10.88 2.81
N ALA A 56 5.14 12.14 2.59
CA ALA A 56 3.75 12.56 2.58
C ALA A 56 3.08 12.14 1.27
N SER A 57 1.95 11.46 1.36
CA SER A 57 1.16 11.06 0.20
C SER A 57 -0.30 10.80 0.58
N TYR A 58 -1.18 10.80 -0.42
CA TYR A 58 -2.59 10.48 -0.23
C TYR A 58 -2.84 8.99 -0.50
N ILE A 59 -3.11 8.23 0.57
CA ILE A 59 -3.27 6.77 0.50
C ILE A 59 -4.75 6.43 0.70
N ASN A 60 -5.52 6.49 -0.40
CA ASN A 60 -6.91 6.01 -0.41
C ASN A 60 -7.20 5.21 -1.68
N LEU A 61 -7.11 3.88 -1.56
CA LEU A 61 -7.29 2.95 -2.66
C LEU A 61 -8.75 2.86 -3.16
N GLY A 62 -9.72 3.42 -2.43
CA GLY A 62 -11.13 3.49 -2.85
C GLY A 62 -11.46 4.75 -3.67
N SER A 63 -10.53 5.70 -3.78
CA SER A 63 -10.76 6.96 -4.49
C SER A 63 -10.45 6.83 -5.98
N ALA A 64 -11.21 7.53 -6.82
CA ALA A 64 -10.97 7.57 -8.25
C ALA A 64 -9.59 8.19 -8.56
N LEU A 65 -8.88 7.66 -9.57
CA LEU A 65 -7.53 8.10 -9.95
C LEU A 65 -7.43 9.62 -10.14
N LYS A 66 -8.42 10.24 -10.78
CA LYS A 66 -8.51 11.69 -10.99
C LYS A 66 -8.51 12.51 -9.69
N ARG A 67 -8.98 11.95 -8.58
CA ARG A 67 -9.01 12.64 -7.28
C ARG A 67 -7.70 12.47 -6.51
N VAL A 68 -6.94 11.43 -6.81
CA VAL A 68 -5.68 11.12 -6.12
C VAL A 68 -4.45 11.54 -6.90
N SER A 69 -4.60 11.89 -8.19
CA SER A 69 -3.51 12.37 -9.04
C SER A 69 -2.88 13.64 -8.49
N ASP A 70 -3.68 14.64 -8.14
CA ASP A 70 -3.13 15.94 -7.75
C ASP A 70 -2.37 15.85 -6.41
N PRO A 71 -2.88 15.13 -5.39
CA PRO A 71 -2.14 14.95 -4.15
C PRO A 71 -0.88 14.10 -4.26
N ILE A 72 -0.89 13.08 -5.12
CA ILE A 72 0.26 12.18 -5.27
C ILE A 72 1.30 12.80 -6.20
N ILE A 73 0.89 13.25 -7.39
CA ILE A 73 1.78 13.76 -8.43
C ILE A 73 2.12 15.23 -8.16
N GLY A 74 1.10 16.08 -8.04
CA GLY A 74 1.29 17.52 -7.85
C GLY A 74 2.03 17.85 -6.55
N GLY A 75 1.65 17.21 -5.44
CA GLY A 75 2.35 17.37 -4.17
C GLY A 75 3.83 16.93 -4.22
N SER A 76 4.11 15.82 -4.92
CA SER A 76 5.49 15.33 -5.08
C SER A 76 6.32 16.21 -6.02
N GLU A 77 5.71 16.75 -7.08
CA GLU A 77 6.34 17.71 -7.98
C GLU A 77 6.69 19.01 -7.24
N MET A 78 5.79 19.53 -6.40
CA MET A 78 6.06 20.71 -5.56
C MET A 78 7.24 20.48 -4.61
N MET A 79 7.30 19.32 -3.96
CA MET A 79 8.43 18.96 -3.09
C MET A 79 9.75 18.81 -3.85
N ALA A 80 9.72 18.20 -5.05
CA ALA A 80 10.90 18.07 -5.89
C ALA A 80 11.39 19.44 -6.38
N ASN A 81 10.49 20.32 -6.80
CA ASN A 81 10.82 21.69 -7.20
C ASN A 81 11.43 22.49 -6.06
N LEU A 82 10.89 22.39 -4.84
CA LEU A 82 11.51 23.00 -3.66
C LEU A 82 12.92 22.46 -3.41
N ALA A 83 13.10 21.14 -3.50
CA ALA A 83 14.40 20.50 -3.32
C ALA A 83 15.44 21.04 -4.32
N LEU A 84 15.07 21.24 -5.58
CA LEU A 84 15.96 21.80 -6.60
C LEU A 84 16.41 23.25 -6.29
N THR A 85 15.62 24.00 -5.51
CA THR A 85 15.98 25.37 -5.07
C THR A 85 16.87 25.41 -3.83
N CYS A 86 17.11 24.27 -3.16
CA CYS A 86 17.89 24.22 -1.93
C CYS A 86 19.40 24.26 -2.22
N LYS A 87 20.08 25.29 -1.71
CA LYS A 87 21.50 25.58 -1.96
C LYS A 87 22.43 24.49 -1.43
N ARG A 88 22.05 23.84 -0.34
CA ARG A 88 22.86 22.86 0.39
C ARG A 88 22.33 21.42 0.29
N LEU A 89 21.37 21.16 -0.61
CA LEU A 89 20.78 19.84 -0.76
C LEU A 89 21.83 18.78 -1.14
N ASN A 90 21.97 17.79 -0.27
CA ASN A 90 22.77 16.59 -0.44
C ASN A 90 21.90 15.42 -0.93
N ARG A 91 20.72 15.23 -0.34
CA ARG A 91 19.85 14.09 -0.63
C ARG A 91 18.37 14.49 -0.68
N PHE A 92 17.67 14.03 -1.71
CA PHE A 92 16.21 14.04 -1.78
C PHE A 92 15.73 12.59 -1.78
N ILE A 93 15.00 12.20 -0.74
CA ILE A 93 14.46 10.86 -0.56
C ILE A 93 12.97 10.93 -0.86
N TYR A 94 12.53 10.15 -1.83
CA TYR A 94 11.13 10.01 -2.18
C TYR A 94 10.64 8.63 -1.76
N VAL A 95 9.76 8.59 -0.76
CA VAL A 95 9.08 7.36 -0.36
C VAL A 95 7.91 7.15 -1.30
N PHE A 96 8.05 6.19 -2.20
CA PHE A 96 7.04 5.81 -3.16
C PHE A 96 6.43 4.45 -2.79
N SER A 97 5.94 3.67 -3.75
CA SER A 97 5.36 2.35 -3.44
C SER A 97 5.86 1.30 -4.42
N ALA A 98 6.12 0.09 -3.93
CA ALA A 98 6.40 -1.07 -4.78
C ALA A 98 5.24 -1.38 -5.73
N TYR A 99 4.01 -0.94 -5.41
CA TYR A 99 2.83 -1.11 -6.25
C TYR A 99 2.81 -0.21 -7.50
N SER A 100 3.72 0.76 -7.63
CA SER A 100 3.78 1.58 -8.84
C SER A 100 4.11 0.78 -10.11
N THR A 101 4.72 -0.39 -9.94
CA THR A 101 5.04 -1.34 -11.02
C THR A 101 3.98 -2.42 -11.22
N ALA A 102 2.83 -2.33 -10.54
CA ALA A 102 1.75 -3.32 -10.65
C ALA A 102 1.22 -3.48 -12.09
N HIS A 103 1.41 -2.48 -12.94
CA HIS A 103 1.09 -2.53 -14.37
C HIS A 103 1.89 -3.57 -15.16
N LEU A 104 2.99 -4.11 -14.60
CA LEU A 104 3.77 -5.19 -15.21
C LEU A 104 3.13 -6.57 -15.02
N TYR A 105 2.34 -6.77 -13.95
CA TYR A 105 1.69 -8.05 -13.65
C TYR A 105 0.70 -8.52 -14.73
N PRO A 106 -0.21 -7.68 -15.27
CA PRO A 106 -1.10 -8.10 -16.35
C PRO A 106 -0.35 -8.52 -17.62
N ARG A 107 0.80 -7.88 -17.90
CA ARG A 107 1.60 -8.06 -19.13
C ARG A 107 2.55 -9.25 -19.10
N SER A 108 2.86 -9.77 -17.92
CA SER A 108 3.73 -10.93 -17.76
C SER A 108 2.94 -12.24 -17.88
N PRO A 109 3.52 -13.28 -18.54
CA PRO A 109 3.04 -14.65 -18.43
C PRO A 109 3.34 -15.26 -17.06
N ASP A 110 4.35 -14.76 -16.35
CA ASP A 110 4.73 -15.22 -15.01
C ASP A 110 3.77 -14.64 -13.94
N PRO A 111 3.15 -15.48 -13.10
CA PRO A 111 2.31 -15.02 -11.98
C PRO A 111 3.10 -14.38 -10.83
N ASP A 112 4.43 -14.57 -10.71
CA ASP A 112 5.31 -13.93 -9.71
C ASP A 112 6.37 -13.05 -10.40
N VAL A 113 5.90 -11.96 -11.02
CA VAL A 113 6.76 -11.03 -11.78
C VAL A 113 7.84 -10.44 -10.88
N LYS A 114 9.10 -10.74 -11.22
CA LYS A 114 10.24 -10.11 -10.56
C LYS A 114 10.38 -8.66 -11.00
N ILE A 115 10.35 -7.75 -10.03
CA ILE A 115 10.58 -6.32 -10.23
C ILE A 115 12.01 -6.00 -9.79
N ASN A 116 12.77 -5.34 -10.66
CA ASN A 116 14.11 -4.86 -10.38
C ASN A 116 14.06 -3.47 -9.72
N GLU A 117 15.15 -3.11 -9.04
CA GLU A 117 15.34 -1.83 -8.36
C GLU A 117 15.69 -0.71 -9.35
N GLU A 118 14.83 -0.52 -10.34
CA GLU A 118 15.04 0.39 -11.47
C GLU A 118 13.83 1.31 -11.66
N ILE A 119 14.05 2.43 -12.34
CA ILE A 119 12.98 3.32 -12.78
C ILE A 119 12.45 2.75 -14.09
N TYR A 120 11.19 2.32 -14.08
CA TYR A 120 10.50 1.85 -15.28
C TYR A 120 9.89 3.05 -15.99
N GLU A 121 10.35 3.33 -17.21
CA GLU A 121 9.69 4.31 -18.06
C GLU A 121 8.30 3.80 -18.46
N PRO A 122 7.24 4.60 -18.28
CA PRO A 122 5.97 4.25 -18.90
C PRO A 122 6.18 4.28 -20.41
N GLU A 123 5.91 3.17 -21.10
CA GLU A 123 5.98 3.09 -22.57
C GLU A 123 5.13 4.21 -23.20
N ARG A 124 5.77 5.33 -23.57
CA ARG A 124 5.27 6.34 -24.49
C ARG A 124 6.38 6.73 -25.45
N GLN A 125 5.97 6.79 -26.72
CA GLN A 125 6.78 7.06 -27.90
C GLN A 125 7.90 8.07 -27.67
N SER A 126 9.12 7.58 -27.93
CA SER A 126 10.32 8.36 -28.27
C SER A 126 9.95 9.59 -29.09
N TYR A 127 10.02 10.78 -28.49
CA TYR A 127 10.32 12.00 -29.24
C TYR A 127 11.01 13.03 -28.35
N VAL A 128 12.22 13.37 -28.84
CA VAL A 128 13.04 14.56 -28.58
C VAL A 128 13.69 14.62 -27.22
N LEU A 129 15.03 14.64 -27.20
CA LEU A 129 15.84 15.54 -26.38
C LEU A 129 17.30 15.48 -26.87
N ASP A 130 17.58 16.21 -27.96
CA ASP A 130 18.96 16.54 -28.41
C ASP A 130 19.35 17.99 -28.08
N GLU A 131 18.59 18.68 -27.22
CA GLU A 131 18.95 20.01 -26.76
C GLU A 131 19.11 20.05 -25.24
N LEU A 132 20.18 20.74 -24.80
CA LEU A 132 20.50 21.20 -23.44
C LEU A 132 21.50 20.34 -22.65
N ASN A 133 22.79 20.50 -22.98
CA ASN A 133 23.89 19.99 -22.15
C ASN A 133 23.83 20.48 -20.69
N GLU A 134 23.45 21.74 -20.43
CA GLU A 134 23.35 22.27 -19.04
C GLU A 134 22.17 21.69 -18.25
N HIS A 135 21.00 21.52 -18.88
CA HIS A 135 19.86 20.85 -18.26
C HIS A 135 20.15 19.36 -18.03
N TYR A 136 20.88 18.74 -18.95
CA TYR A 136 21.30 17.36 -18.82
C TYR A 136 22.28 17.14 -17.65
N PHE A 137 23.24 18.05 -17.46
CA PHE A 137 24.15 18.01 -16.31
C PHE A 137 23.40 18.27 -14.99
N SER A 138 22.43 19.19 -14.95
CA SER A 138 21.65 19.46 -13.73
C SER A 138 20.70 18.32 -13.38
N VAL A 139 20.06 17.70 -14.38
CA VAL A 139 19.24 16.49 -14.21
C VAL A 139 20.10 15.34 -13.69
N ARG A 140 21.24 15.03 -14.31
CA ARG A 140 22.15 13.98 -13.81
C ARG A 140 22.72 14.28 -12.43
N ALA A 141 22.99 15.55 -12.11
CA ALA A 141 23.42 15.94 -10.77
C ALA A 141 22.29 15.78 -9.75
N ALA A 142 21.04 16.03 -10.13
CA ALA A 142 19.86 15.80 -9.30
C ALA A 142 19.57 14.31 -9.13
N GLU A 143 19.72 13.49 -10.17
CA GLU A 143 19.57 12.03 -10.12
C GLU A 143 20.51 11.39 -9.10
N LYS A 144 21.77 11.85 -9.04
CA LYS A 144 22.73 11.38 -8.04
C LYS A 144 22.30 11.69 -6.61
N LYS A 145 21.47 12.72 -6.40
CA LYS A 145 20.94 13.13 -5.08
C LYS A 145 19.61 12.44 -4.75
N LEU A 146 18.97 11.80 -5.72
CA LEU A 146 17.68 11.14 -5.58
C LEU A 146 17.83 9.71 -5.05
N LEU A 147 17.06 9.38 -4.02
CA LEU A 147 16.83 8.03 -3.55
C LEU A 147 15.32 7.76 -3.53
N ILE A 148 14.86 6.78 -4.30
CA ILE A 148 13.47 6.34 -4.33
C ILE A 148 13.35 5.07 -3.48
N VAL A 149 12.67 5.17 -2.34
CA VAL A 149 12.40 4.03 -1.47
C VAL A 149 11.00 3.52 -1.80
N ARG A 150 10.89 2.26 -2.25
CA ARG A 150 9.61 1.61 -2.57
C ARG A 150 9.27 0.56 -1.51
N PRO A 151 8.59 0.94 -0.41
CA PRO A 151 8.00 -0.02 0.51
C PRO A 151 6.96 -0.93 -0.15
N GLY A 152 6.91 -2.16 0.34
CA GLY A 152 5.79 -3.10 0.14
C GLY A 152 4.60 -2.73 1.05
N VAL A 153 3.80 -3.73 1.44
CA VAL A 153 2.78 -3.49 2.47
C VAL A 153 3.47 -3.27 3.80
N ILE A 154 3.17 -2.15 4.46
CA ILE A 154 3.75 -1.82 5.75
C ILE A 154 2.89 -2.42 6.86
N GLU A 155 3.52 -3.23 7.72
CA GLU A 155 2.91 -3.79 8.92
C GLU A 155 3.37 -3.04 10.18
N PRO A 156 2.72 -3.29 11.35
CA PRO A 156 3.14 -2.70 12.61
C PRO A 156 4.62 -2.93 12.93
N ALA A 157 5.22 -2.04 13.72
CA ALA A 157 6.62 -2.13 14.07
C ALA A 157 6.95 -3.45 14.81
N GLN A 158 8.11 -4.02 14.53
CA GLN A 158 8.61 -5.17 15.30
C GLN A 158 9.29 -4.74 16.60
N HIS A 159 9.97 -3.58 16.62
CA HIS A 159 10.77 -3.12 17.75
C HIS A 159 10.57 -1.63 18.06
N PHE A 160 10.73 -0.73 17.07
CA PHE A 160 10.75 0.72 17.31
C PHE A 160 9.51 1.41 16.71
N PRO A 161 8.85 2.34 17.41
CA PRO A 161 9.13 2.85 18.77
C PRO A 161 8.80 1.84 19.88
N PHE A 162 7.90 0.91 19.62
CA PHE A 162 7.62 -0.27 20.46
C PHE A 162 6.96 -1.36 19.59
N PRO A 163 7.04 -2.64 19.97
CA PRO A 163 6.41 -3.73 19.23
C PRO A 163 4.90 -3.52 19.06
N GLY A 164 4.42 -3.63 17.82
CA GLY A 164 3.01 -3.43 17.46
C GLY A 164 2.60 -1.97 17.23
N TYR A 165 3.54 -1.02 17.26
CA TYR A 165 3.24 0.37 16.89
C TYR A 165 2.68 0.43 15.47
N ASN A 166 1.48 1.01 15.34
CA ASN A 166 0.86 1.30 14.06
C ASN A 166 0.07 2.61 14.13
N MET A 167 -0.11 3.22 12.96
CA MET A 167 -1.12 4.24 12.80
C MET A 167 -2.45 3.54 12.48
N PRO A 168 -3.55 3.91 13.16
CA PRO A 168 -4.85 3.32 12.88
C PRO A 168 -5.17 3.40 11.39
N MET A 169 -5.70 2.31 10.83
CA MET A 169 -6.05 2.19 9.40
C MET A 169 -4.87 2.22 8.41
N SER A 170 -3.62 2.20 8.88
CA SER A 170 -2.43 2.23 8.01
C SER A 170 -1.78 0.85 7.80
N SER A 171 -2.35 -0.23 8.33
CA SER A 171 -1.89 -1.62 8.15
C SER A 171 -2.94 -2.44 7.39
N PRO A 172 -2.87 -2.49 6.04
CA PRO A 172 -3.93 -3.04 5.20
C PRO A 172 -4.26 -4.51 5.48
N ILE A 173 -3.28 -5.38 5.74
CA ILE A 173 -3.56 -6.79 6.03
C ILE A 173 -4.14 -6.96 7.42
N THR A 174 -3.67 -6.22 8.43
CA THR A 174 -4.30 -6.24 9.76
C THR A 174 -5.77 -5.85 9.67
N MET A 175 -6.09 -4.81 8.89
CA MET A 175 -7.47 -4.40 8.62
C MET A 175 -8.26 -5.48 7.89
N ALA A 176 -7.69 -6.09 6.85
CA ALA A 176 -8.34 -7.16 6.10
C ALA A 176 -8.62 -8.37 7.00
N VAL A 177 -7.64 -8.80 7.80
CA VAL A 177 -7.75 -9.89 8.79
C VAL A 177 -8.86 -9.59 9.81
N ALA A 178 -8.89 -8.38 10.38
CA ALA A 178 -9.93 -7.97 11.33
C ALA A 178 -11.32 -7.97 10.67
N ALA A 179 -11.43 -7.41 9.46
CA ALA A 179 -12.68 -7.39 8.70
C ALA A 179 -13.17 -8.81 8.39
N PHE A 180 -12.29 -9.72 7.95
CA PHE A 180 -12.67 -11.11 7.69
C PHE A 180 -13.00 -11.90 8.95
N ALA A 181 -12.30 -11.66 10.06
CA ALA A 181 -12.58 -12.30 11.34
C ALA A 181 -14.00 -11.93 11.85
N LEU A 182 -14.45 -10.71 11.56
CA LEU A 182 -15.77 -10.19 11.95
C LEU A 182 -16.85 -10.43 10.88
N ALA A 183 -16.47 -10.68 9.63
CA ALA A 183 -17.43 -10.87 8.54
C ALA A 183 -18.28 -12.13 8.77
N LEU A 184 -19.57 -12.05 8.40
CA LEU A 184 -20.48 -13.21 8.35
C LEU A 184 -20.29 -14.05 7.08
N THR A 185 -19.49 -13.55 6.13
CA THR A 185 -19.26 -14.16 4.83
C THR A 185 -18.60 -15.53 4.96
N ARG A 186 -19.23 -16.57 4.42
CA ARG A 186 -18.73 -17.96 4.48
C ARG A 186 -17.72 -18.30 3.39
N GLU A 187 -17.78 -17.60 2.26
CA GLU A 187 -16.93 -17.86 1.09
C GLU A 187 -16.27 -16.57 0.59
N VAL A 188 -14.96 -16.61 0.39
CA VAL A 188 -14.18 -15.50 -0.19
C VAL A 188 -13.50 -16.03 -1.43
N ARG A 189 -13.77 -15.41 -2.58
CA ARG A 189 -13.12 -15.76 -3.84
C ARG A 189 -12.10 -14.68 -4.21
N ILE A 190 -10.85 -15.07 -4.33
CA ILE A 190 -9.75 -14.19 -4.77
C ILE A 190 -9.28 -14.67 -6.13
N ALA A 191 -9.31 -13.78 -7.13
CA ALA A 191 -8.81 -14.09 -8.46
C ALA A 191 -7.27 -14.05 -8.47
N THR A 192 -6.64 -15.05 -9.08
CA THR A 192 -5.19 -15.13 -9.25
C THR A 192 -4.82 -15.87 -10.54
N LYS A 193 -3.65 -15.54 -11.10
CA LYS A 193 -3.04 -16.29 -12.22
C LYS A 193 -2.30 -17.55 -11.74
N MET A 194 -2.18 -17.76 -10.42
CA MET A 194 -1.49 -18.91 -9.84
C MET A 194 -2.29 -20.20 -10.03
N ASP A 195 -1.65 -21.24 -10.59
CA ASP A 195 -2.23 -22.59 -10.72
C ASP A 195 -2.53 -23.29 -9.37
N ASP A 196 -1.79 -22.94 -8.32
CA ASP A 196 -1.97 -23.47 -6.96
C ASP A 196 -1.98 -22.30 -5.96
N PRO A 197 -3.14 -21.64 -5.79
CA PRO A 197 -3.25 -20.44 -4.97
C PRO A 197 -2.92 -20.68 -3.50
N ASP A 198 -3.37 -21.81 -2.95
CA ASP A 198 -3.30 -22.07 -1.50
C ASP A 198 -1.86 -22.26 -1.02
N SER A 199 -1.01 -22.87 -1.84
CA SER A 199 0.38 -23.16 -1.48
C SER A 199 1.39 -22.10 -1.96
N ARG A 200 1.06 -21.38 -3.04
CA ARG A 200 1.99 -20.46 -3.73
C ARG A 200 1.68 -18.98 -3.56
N VAL A 201 0.44 -18.58 -3.26
CA VAL A 201 0.15 -17.16 -3.03
C VAL A 201 0.84 -16.71 -1.75
N THR A 202 1.59 -15.63 -1.86
CA THR A 202 2.33 -15.04 -0.76
C THR A 202 1.90 -13.61 -0.51
N ILE A 203 1.98 -13.21 0.74
CA ILE A 203 1.76 -11.85 1.21
C ILE A 203 3.13 -11.29 1.62
N ASP A 204 3.44 -10.11 1.12
CA ASP A 204 4.70 -9.41 1.37
C ASP A 204 4.44 -8.21 2.29
N GLU A 205 4.69 -8.40 3.58
CA GLU A 205 4.56 -7.38 4.63
C GLU A 205 5.92 -7.08 5.26
N VAL A 206 6.21 -5.80 5.46
CA VAL A 206 7.46 -5.32 6.03
C VAL A 206 7.16 -4.40 7.22
N PRO A 207 7.79 -4.62 8.40
CA PRO A 207 7.57 -3.74 9.54
C PRO A 207 7.98 -2.30 9.26
N VAL A 208 7.22 -1.33 9.77
CA VAL A 208 7.48 0.10 9.53
C VAL A 208 8.88 0.54 9.98
N ASP A 209 9.38 -0.01 11.09
CA ASP A 209 10.73 0.26 11.59
C ASP A 209 11.81 -0.33 10.69
N VAL A 210 11.58 -1.49 10.08
CA VAL A 210 12.50 -2.05 9.07
C VAL A 210 12.56 -1.16 7.83
N VAL A 211 11.43 -0.60 7.40
CA VAL A 211 11.41 0.35 6.28
C VAL A 211 12.19 1.62 6.62
N ALA A 212 11.97 2.18 7.82
CA ALA A 212 12.68 3.36 8.29
C ALA A 212 14.19 3.11 8.40
N ASP A 213 14.61 2.00 9.00
CA ASP A 213 16.03 1.65 9.16
C ASP A 213 16.74 1.47 7.81
N ARG A 214 16.07 0.84 6.83
CA ARG A 214 16.61 0.71 5.48
C ARG A 214 16.78 2.07 4.82
N LEU A 215 15.78 2.94 4.90
CA LEU A 215 15.87 4.30 4.38
C LEU A 215 17.05 5.05 5.01
N LEU A 216 17.18 5.01 6.34
CA LEU A 216 18.26 5.69 7.07
C LEU A 216 19.64 5.08 6.75
N CYS A 217 19.73 3.76 6.57
CA CYS A 217 20.96 3.09 6.17
C CYS A 217 21.41 3.52 4.76
N HIS A 218 20.50 3.50 3.80
CA HIS A 218 20.77 3.95 2.43
C HIS A 218 21.12 5.44 2.35
N LEU A 219 20.48 6.28 3.19
CA LEU A 219 20.85 7.67 3.38
C LEU A 219 22.27 7.82 3.93
N ALA A 220 22.61 7.08 4.99
CA ALA A 220 23.93 7.13 5.62
C ALA A 220 25.05 6.63 4.69
N MET A 221 24.75 5.63 3.85
CA MET A 221 25.66 5.12 2.81
C MET A 221 25.72 5.98 1.55
N GLY A 222 24.85 6.98 1.42
CA GLY A 222 24.82 7.89 0.26
C GLY A 222 24.35 7.23 -1.04
N THR A 223 23.63 6.10 -0.97
CA THR A 223 23.15 5.41 -2.17
C THR A 223 22.09 6.22 -2.91
N SER A 224 22.08 6.13 -4.24
CA SER A 224 21.12 6.79 -5.14
C SER A 224 20.36 5.77 -5.99
N GLY A 225 19.28 6.21 -6.63
CA GLY A 225 18.45 5.36 -7.48
C GLY A 225 17.27 4.77 -6.73
N CYS A 226 16.80 3.60 -7.14
CA CYS A 226 15.64 2.96 -6.54
C CYS A 226 16.05 1.82 -5.61
N ILE A 227 15.31 1.63 -4.51
CA ILE A 227 15.45 0.47 -3.63
C ILE A 227 14.06 -0.09 -3.28
N HIS A 228 13.98 -1.41 -3.08
CA HIS A 228 12.78 -2.09 -2.59
C HIS A 228 12.88 -2.33 -1.08
N ALA A 229 12.03 -1.63 -0.32
CA ALA A 229 11.87 -1.88 1.11
C ALA A 229 10.76 -2.92 1.32
N VAL A 230 11.03 -4.19 1.01
CA VAL A 230 10.05 -5.31 1.06
C VAL A 230 10.49 -6.41 2.04
N SER A 231 9.61 -7.37 2.39
CA SER A 231 10.01 -8.48 3.29
C SER A 231 11.09 -9.37 2.67
N GLY A 232 11.12 -9.41 1.33
CA GLY A 232 11.99 -10.28 0.54
C GLY A 232 11.46 -11.71 0.47
N VAL A 233 12.02 -12.53 -0.42
CA VAL A 233 11.47 -13.85 -0.78
C VAL A 233 11.34 -14.80 0.43
N ARG A 234 12.25 -14.69 1.41
CA ARG A 234 12.31 -15.61 2.56
C ARG A 234 11.26 -15.32 3.63
N SER A 235 10.80 -14.08 3.74
CA SER A 235 9.93 -13.63 4.81
C SER A 235 8.47 -13.51 4.39
N ARG A 236 8.13 -13.83 3.13
CA ARG A 236 6.74 -13.75 2.65
C ARG A 236 5.85 -14.78 3.36
N LEU A 237 4.69 -14.34 3.82
CA LEU A 237 3.70 -15.20 4.46
C LEU A 237 2.88 -15.93 3.39
N LYS A 238 2.78 -17.26 3.49
CA LYS A 238 1.89 -18.03 2.60
C LYS A 238 0.42 -17.75 2.94
N PHE A 239 -0.39 -17.45 1.94
CA PHE A 239 -1.81 -17.18 2.10
C PHE A 239 -2.54 -18.32 2.81
N GLY A 240 -2.27 -19.58 2.44
CA GLY A 240 -2.86 -20.74 3.12
C GLY A 240 -2.57 -20.79 4.63
N LYS A 241 -1.39 -20.35 5.08
CA LYS A 241 -1.07 -20.26 6.52
C LYS A 241 -1.87 -19.17 7.22
N LEU A 242 -2.00 -18.00 6.58
CA LEU A 242 -2.81 -16.90 7.11
C LEU A 242 -4.29 -17.31 7.20
N SER A 243 -4.84 -17.86 6.11
CA SER A 243 -6.23 -18.33 6.03
C SER A 243 -6.54 -19.35 7.13
N ASN A 244 -5.67 -20.35 7.31
CA ASN A 244 -5.84 -21.36 8.37
C ASN A 244 -5.80 -20.74 9.78
N SER A 245 -4.98 -19.72 9.99
CA SER A 245 -4.91 -19.03 11.29
C SER A 245 -6.16 -18.17 11.53
N LEU A 246 -6.61 -17.45 10.51
CA LEU A 246 -7.83 -16.65 10.52
C LEU A 246 -9.08 -17.50 10.80
N MET A 247 -9.18 -18.68 10.19
CA MET A 247 -10.32 -19.59 10.43
C MET A 247 -10.39 -20.08 11.88
N LYS A 248 -9.25 -20.19 12.58
CA LYS A 248 -9.21 -20.50 14.03
C LYS A 248 -9.66 -19.32 14.90
N LEU A 249 -9.43 -18.09 14.44
CA LEU A 249 -9.82 -16.85 15.14
C LEU A 249 -11.32 -16.56 15.02
N ARG A 250 -11.97 -17.01 13.93
CA ARG A 250 -13.42 -16.85 13.75
C ARG A 250 -14.18 -17.63 14.82
N ARG A 251 -14.71 -16.91 15.81
CA ARG A 251 -15.56 -17.45 16.89
C ARG A 251 -17.04 -17.56 16.52
N ILE A 252 -17.42 -17.24 15.28
CA ILE A 252 -18.83 -17.26 14.85
C ILE A 252 -19.21 -18.70 14.49
N PRO A 253 -20.07 -19.38 15.27
CA PRO A 253 -20.62 -20.67 14.88
C PRO A 253 -21.58 -20.41 13.72
N ALA A 254 -21.34 -21.03 12.57
CA ALA A 254 -22.14 -20.83 11.35
C ALA A 254 -23.53 -21.53 11.40
N SER A 255 -24.19 -21.56 12.56
CA SER A 255 -25.58 -22.02 12.68
C SER A 255 -26.25 -21.34 13.87
N PHE A 256 -27.07 -20.32 13.59
CA PHE A 256 -28.14 -19.99 14.51
C PHE A 256 -29.29 -20.94 14.20
N ASN A 257 -29.60 -21.84 15.13
CA ASN A 257 -30.79 -22.66 15.06
C ASN A 257 -31.95 -21.84 15.64
N PHE A 258 -32.60 -21.04 14.81
CA PHE A 258 -33.75 -20.26 15.23
C PHE A 258 -34.93 -21.21 15.44
N SER A 259 -35.46 -21.29 16.66
CA SER A 259 -36.69 -22.04 16.94
C SER A 259 -37.90 -21.22 16.48
N GLU A 260 -38.77 -21.86 15.71
CA GLU A 260 -40.04 -21.28 15.25
C GLU A 260 -41.23 -21.93 15.96
N ASP A 261 -41.02 -22.56 17.12
CA ASP A 261 -42.02 -23.41 17.80
C ASP A 261 -43.35 -22.68 18.03
N LYS A 262 -43.31 -21.37 18.30
CA LYS A 262 -44.51 -20.54 18.46
C LYS A 262 -45.27 -20.35 17.15
N THR A 263 -44.56 -20.10 16.06
CA THR A 263 -45.14 -19.95 14.72
C THR A 263 -45.69 -21.29 14.22
N SER A 264 -44.97 -22.39 14.45
CA SER A 264 -45.46 -23.74 14.13
C SER A 264 -46.69 -24.14 14.95
N ALA A 265 -46.70 -23.86 16.27
CA ALA A 265 -47.85 -24.13 17.12
C ALA A 265 -49.06 -23.23 16.81
N MET A 266 -48.83 -22.02 16.29
CA MET A 266 -49.89 -21.15 15.78
C MET A 266 -50.43 -21.69 14.45
N PHE A 267 -49.56 -22.05 13.50
CA PHE A 267 -49.94 -22.56 12.18
C PHE A 267 -50.79 -23.83 12.28
N GLN A 268 -50.44 -24.75 13.19
CA GLN A 268 -51.23 -25.96 13.46
C GLN A 268 -52.65 -25.70 14.01
N LYS A 269 -52.92 -24.48 14.51
CA LYS A 269 -54.24 -24.08 15.01
C LYS A 269 -55.12 -23.38 13.97
N LEU A 270 -54.56 -23.03 12.81
CA LEU A 270 -55.29 -22.40 11.70
C LEU A 270 -56.06 -23.45 10.90
N SER A 271 -57.18 -23.05 10.28
CA SER A 271 -57.94 -23.91 9.37
C SER A 271 -57.17 -24.18 8.07
N GLU A 272 -57.52 -25.25 7.35
CA GLU A 272 -56.84 -25.63 6.10
C GLU A 272 -56.91 -24.52 5.03
N GLU A 273 -57.99 -23.74 5.00
CA GLU A 273 -58.19 -22.62 4.08
C GLU A 273 -57.26 -21.44 4.44
N GLU A 274 -57.13 -21.11 5.73
CA GLU A 274 -56.21 -20.08 6.22
C GLU A 274 -54.74 -20.48 6.05
N GLN A 275 -54.41 -21.77 6.17
CA GLN A 275 -53.06 -22.27 5.95
C GLN A 275 -52.63 -22.18 4.47
N GLN A 276 -53.58 -22.28 3.53
CA GLN A 276 -53.28 -22.16 2.10
C GLN A 276 -53.02 -20.72 1.66
N ASP A 277 -53.67 -19.73 2.29
CA ASP A 277 -53.52 -18.31 1.95
C ASP A 277 -52.36 -17.62 2.69
N LEU A 278 -51.86 -18.19 3.79
CA LEU A 278 -50.82 -17.56 4.63
C LEU A 278 -49.43 -18.19 4.41
N GLN A 279 -48.50 -17.40 3.84
CA GLN A 279 -47.09 -17.79 3.69
C GLN A 279 -46.27 -17.49 4.95
N LEU A 280 -46.39 -18.34 5.97
CA LEU A 280 -45.64 -18.19 7.23
C LEU A 280 -44.24 -18.80 7.21
N PHE A 281 -43.94 -19.68 6.25
CA PHE A 281 -42.68 -20.38 6.12
C PHE A 281 -42.11 -20.23 4.71
N THR A 282 -40.79 -20.18 4.60
CA THR A 282 -40.12 -20.05 3.30
C THR A 282 -40.17 -21.37 2.53
N GLN A 283 -40.83 -21.39 1.37
CA GLN A 283 -40.79 -22.51 0.44
C GLN A 283 -39.66 -22.27 -0.58
N ILE A 284 -38.48 -22.85 -0.34
CA ILE A 284 -37.40 -22.86 -1.34
C ILE A 284 -37.25 -24.30 -1.83
N ASP A 285 -37.62 -24.55 -3.09
CA ASP A 285 -37.25 -25.78 -3.78
C ASP A 285 -35.88 -25.60 -4.44
N ILE A 286 -34.86 -26.20 -3.84
CA ILE A 286 -33.46 -26.09 -4.29
C ILE A 286 -33.25 -26.80 -5.64
N SER A 287 -34.19 -27.63 -6.10
CA SER A 287 -34.08 -28.36 -7.36
C SER A 287 -34.17 -27.48 -8.61
N GLU A 288 -34.87 -26.34 -8.56
CA GLU A 288 -35.00 -25.43 -9.72
C GLU A 288 -33.73 -24.61 -10.02
N ILE A 289 -32.88 -24.37 -9.02
CA ILE A 289 -31.65 -23.59 -9.17
C ILE A 289 -30.62 -24.30 -10.07
N PHE A 290 -30.67 -25.64 -10.15
CA PHE A 290 -29.76 -26.44 -10.96
C PHE A 290 -30.20 -26.64 -12.43
N SER A 291 -31.39 -26.17 -12.82
CA SER A 291 -31.98 -26.39 -14.15
C SER A 291 -31.52 -25.40 -15.24
N LEU A 292 -30.85 -24.31 -14.87
CA LEU A 292 -30.43 -23.24 -15.79
C LEU A 292 -29.01 -23.44 -16.36
N LYS A 293 -28.79 -24.53 -17.11
CA LYS A 293 -27.67 -24.60 -18.08
C LYS A 293 -28.03 -25.45 -19.31
N ARG A 294 -28.37 -24.75 -20.41
CA ARG A 294 -27.96 -24.98 -21.82
C ARG A 294 -29.07 -24.50 -22.77
N LYS A 295 -28.86 -23.36 -23.42
CA LYS A 295 -29.26 -23.19 -24.82
C LYS A 295 -28.03 -22.76 -25.61
N PRO A 296 -27.64 -23.49 -26.66
CA PRO A 296 -26.60 -23.06 -27.59
C PRO A 296 -27.15 -21.96 -28.50
N SER A 297 -26.33 -20.96 -28.78
CA SER A 297 -26.57 -19.95 -29.80
C SER A 297 -26.63 -20.61 -31.18
N ALA A 298 -27.77 -20.49 -31.86
CA ALA A 298 -27.89 -20.62 -33.30
C ALA A 298 -28.67 -19.41 -33.84
N LEU A 299 -28.04 -18.77 -34.82
CA LEU A 299 -28.45 -17.60 -35.62
C LEU A 299 -29.74 -17.85 -36.42
N PRO A 300 -30.35 -16.81 -37.02
CA PRO A 300 -29.80 -16.15 -38.22
C PRO A 300 -29.18 -14.78 -37.96
#